data_AF-A0A1Y1QS85-F1
#
_entry.id   AF-A0A1Y1QS85-F1
#
_cell.length_a   1.000
_cell.length_b   1.000
_cell.length_c   1.000
_cell.angle_alpha   90.00
_cell.angle_beta   90.00
_cell.angle_gamma   90.00
#
_symmetry.space_group_name_H-M   'P 1'
#
loop_
_entity.id
_entity.type
_entity.pdbx_description
1 polymer ?
#
loop_
_entity_poly.entity_id
_entity_poly.type
_entity_poly.pdbx_seq_one_letter_code
_entity_poly.pdbx_strand_id
1 'polypeptide(L)' 'MLQDTEELHRKLAELTQEHRELDEMIAAALQEQNTDQLKVSRLKKRKLLLKDMIARLNSQLIPDLNA' A
#
# COMPACT_ATOMS: atom_id res chain seq x y z
N MET A 1 -8.59 25.83 3.14
CA MET A 1 -7.76 24.78 2.50
C MET A 1 -6.83 24.09 3.50
N LEU A 2 -7.33 23.72 4.69
CA LEU A 2 -6.64 22.79 5.62
C LEU A 2 -7.33 21.41 5.63
N GLN A 3 -8.61 21.35 5.24
CA GLN A 3 -9.38 20.11 5.19
C GLN A 3 -8.81 19.16 4.12
N ASP A 4 -8.41 19.69 2.96
CA ASP A 4 -7.88 18.88 1.86
C ASP A 4 -6.56 18.17 2.24
N THR A 5 -5.69 18.82 3.01
CA THR A 5 -4.42 18.22 3.46
C THR A 5 -4.64 17.16 4.54
N GLU A 6 -5.55 17.40 5.49
CA GLU A 6 -5.89 16.41 6.52
C GLU A 6 -6.54 15.16 5.92
N GLU A 7 -7.42 15.33 4.93
CA GLU A 7 -8.03 14.22 4.18
C GLU A 7 -6.98 13.40 3.42
N LEU A 8 -6.01 14.06 2.79
CA LEU A 8 -4.90 13.38 2.11
C LEU A 8 -4.02 12.60 3.10
N HIS A 9 -3.69 13.16 4.26
CA HIS A 9 -2.94 12.45 5.30
C HIS A 9 -3.71 11.25 5.85
N ARG A 10 -5.02 11.40 6.09
CA ARG A 10 -5.87 10.30 6.53
C ARG A 10 -5.88 9.17 5.50
N LYS A 11 -6.08 9.51 4.22
CA LYS A 11 -6.07 8.54 3.12
C LYS A 11 -4.71 7.85 2.98
N LEU A 12 -3.61 8.59 3.16
CA LEU A 12 -2.27 8.03 3.18
C LEU A 12 -2.09 7.01 4.31
N ALA A 13 -2.57 7.33 5.51
CA ALA A 13 -2.53 6.42 6.65
C ALA A 13 -3.35 5.15 6.40
N GLU A 14 -4.57 5.29 5.85
CA GLU A 14 -5.43 4.16 5.48
C GLU A 14 -4.74 3.24 4.45
N LEU A 15 -4.17 3.82 3.39
CA LEU A 15 -3.45 3.04 2.36
C LEU A 15 -2.20 2.36 2.91
N THR A 16 -1.47 3.03 3.80
CA THR A 16 -0.26 2.48 4.43
C THR A 16 -0.61 1.30 5.33
N GLN A 17 -1.72 1.41 6.08
CA GLN A 17 -2.24 0.33 6.90
C GLN A 17 -2.67 -0.86 6.05
N GLU A 18 -3.46 -0.64 4.99
CA GLU A 18 -3.87 -1.72 4.07
C GLU A 18 -2.66 -2.39 3.39
N HIS A 19 -1.65 -1.60 3.01
CA HIS A 19 -0.41 -2.13 2.44
C HIS A 19 0.34 -3.04 3.42
N ARG A 20 0.39 -2.66 4.70
CA ARG A 20 1.01 -3.48 5.76
C ARG A 20 0.24 -4.78 5.99
N GLU A 21 -1.09 -4.71 6.05
CA GLU A 21 -1.95 -5.89 6.20
C GLU A 21 -1.77 -6.87 5.04
N LEU A 22 -1.70 -6.37 3.80
CA LEU A 22 -1.38 -7.23 2.65
C LEU A 22 -0.01 -7.88 2.78
N ASP A 23 0.97 -7.21 3.38
CA ASP A 23 2.29 -7.79 3.59
C ASP A 23 2.26 -8.94 4.59
N GLU A 24 1.54 -8.76 5.70
CA GLU A 24 1.33 -9.81 6.69
C GLU A 24 0.55 -11.00 6.09
N MET A 25 -0.46 -10.74 5.26
CA MET A 25 -1.19 -11.78 4.52
C MET A 25 -0.29 -12.54 3.53
N ILE A 26 0.61 -11.85 2.82
CA ILE A 26 1.57 -12.49 1.91
C ILE A 26 2.55 -13.35 2.71
N ALA A 27 3.07 -12.82 3.82
CA ALA A 27 3.99 -13.55 4.69
C ALA A 27 3.32 -14.83 5.22
N ALA A 28 2.09 -14.73 5.74
CA ALA A 28 1.32 -15.88 6.20
C ALA A 28 1.09 -16.91 5.08
N ALA A 29 0.66 -16.45 3.90
CA ALA A 29 0.41 -17.34 2.75
C ALA A 29 1.67 -18.06 2.27
N LEU A 30 2.86 -17.46 2.44
CA LEU A 30 4.16 -18.08 2.11
C LEU A 30 4.64 -19.10 3.15
N GLN A 31 4.10 -19.08 4.37
CA GLN A 31 4.43 -20.08 5.41
C GLN A 31 3.56 -21.35 5.28
N GLU A 32 2.47 -21.31 4.50
CA GLU A 32 1.62 -22.46 4.26
C GLU A 32 2.34 -23.50 3.38
N GLN A 33 2.35 -24.78 3.80
CA GLN A 33 2.99 -25.89 3.06
C GLN A 33 2.43 -26.06 1.65
N ASN A 34 1.17 -25.70 1.42
CA ASN A 34 0.52 -25.67 0.11
C ASN A 34 0.28 -24.23 -0.33
N THR A 35 1.35 -23.44 -0.44
CA THR A 35 1.27 -22.05 -0.89
C THR A 35 0.58 -21.97 -2.26
N ASP A 36 -0.60 -21.35 -2.30
CA ASP A 36 -1.25 -21.00 -3.57
C ASP A 36 -0.50 -19.81 -4.22
N GLN A 37 0.36 -20.14 -5.18
CA GLN A 37 1.16 -19.15 -5.91
C GLN A 37 0.30 -18.13 -6.66
N LEU A 38 -0.90 -18.49 -7.12
CA LEU A 38 -1.83 -17.56 -7.77
C LEU A 38 -2.40 -16.57 -6.75
N LYS A 39 -2.77 -17.04 -5.55
CA LYS A 39 -3.20 -16.19 -4.44
C LYS A 39 -2.10 -15.21 -4.04
N VAL A 40 -0.88 -15.70 -3.83
CA VAL A 40 0.29 -14.86 -3.50
C VAL A 40 0.56 -13.84 -4.61
N SER A 41 0.50 -14.24 -5.89
CA SER A 41 0.71 -13.35 -7.03
C SER A 41 -0.34 -12.22 -7.08
N ARG A 42 -1.61 -12.53 -6.81
CA ARG A 42 -2.70 -11.53 -6.72
C ARG A 42 -2.48 -10.56 -5.57
N LEU A 43 -2.10 -11.05 -4.38
CA LEU A 43 -1.79 -10.22 -3.23
C LEU A 43 -0.61 -9.27 -3.50
N LYS A 44 0.47 -9.78 -4.11
CA LYS A 44 1.63 -8.98 -4.51
C LYS A 44 1.26 -7.89 -5.52
N LYS A 45 0.41 -8.19 -6.51
CA LYS A 45 -0.10 -7.18 -7.45
C LYS A 45 -0.88 -6.08 -6.73
N ARG A 46 -1.77 -6.45 -5.80
CA ARG A 46 -2.54 -5.47 -5.01
C ARG A 46 -1.61 -4.61 -4.15
N LYS A 47 -0.62 -5.23 -3.50
CA LYS A 47 0.40 -4.52 -2.71
C LYS A 47 1.18 -3.50 -3.57
N LEU A 48 1.55 -3.86 -4.80
CA LEU A 48 2.23 -2.95 -5.72
C LEU A 48 1.36 -1.73 -6.08
N LEU A 49 0.07 -1.95 -6.35
CA LEU A 49 -0.87 -0.86 -6.64
C LEU A 49 -1.01 0.10 -5.44
N LEU A 50 -1.11 -0.44 -4.22
CA LEU A 50 -1.16 0.41 -3.01
C LEU A 50 0.13 1.20 -2.83
N LYS A 51 1.30 0.59 -3.07
CA LYS A 51 2.59 1.28 -3.03
C LYS A 51 2.64 2.44 -4.02
N ASP A 52 2.17 2.24 -5.25
CA ASP A 52 2.14 3.28 -6.28
C ASP A 52 1.17 4.41 -5.91
N MET A 53 0.01 4.07 -5.32
CA MET A 53 -0.94 5.06 -4.82
C MET A 53 -0.39 5.87 -3.65
N ILE A 54 0.28 5.22 -2.69
CA ILE A 54 0.98 5.86 -1.57
C ILE A 54 2.05 6.82 -2.09
N ALA A 55 2.85 6.38 -3.07
CA ALA A 55 3.88 7.22 -3.68
C ALA A 55 3.27 8.47 -4.34
N ARG A 56 2.19 8.31 -5.12
CA ARG A 56 1.49 9.44 -5.74
C ARG A 56 0.89 10.40 -4.72
N LEU A 57 0.29 9.89 -3.64
CA LEU A 57 -0.26 10.71 -2.55
C LEU A 57 0.83 11.45 -1.79
N ASN A 58 1.95 10.79 -1.51
CA ASN A 58 3.12 11.41 -0.90
C ASN A 58 3.70 12.52 -1.78
N SER A 59 3.80 12.32 -3.10
CA SER A 59 4.24 13.38 -4.02
C SER A 59 3.27 14.56 -4.12
N GLN A 60 1.98 14.36 -3.83
CA GLN A 60 1.01 15.46 -3.75
C GLN A 60 1.11 16.23 -2.42
N LEU A 61 1.41 15.52 -1.33
CA LEU A 61 1.58 16.12 0.01
C LEU A 61 2.94 16.79 0.19
N ILE A 62 3.99 16.22 -0.41
CA ILE A 62 5.36 16.71 -0.40
C ILE A 62 5.74 16.90 -1.87
N PRO A 63 5.64 18.12 -2.43
CA PRO A 63 5.86 18.36 -3.85
C PRO A 63 7.28 18.06 -4.36
N ASP A 64 8.19 17.52 -3.54
CA ASP A 64 9.63 17.55 -3.81
C ASP A 64 10.41 16.36 -3.24
N LEU A 65 9.98 15.13 -3.55
CA LEU A 65 10.81 13.94 -3.32
C LEU A 65 10.62 12.93 -4.44
N ASN A 66 11.24 13.21 -5.59
CA ASN A 66 11.84 12.27 -6.56
C ASN A 66 11.91 12.96 -7.94
N ALA A 67 12.92 13.81 -8.12
CA ALA A 67 13.54 14.12 -9.42
C ALA A 67 14.82 13.28 -9.57
#